data_AF-A0A953PYC7-F1
#
_entry.id   AF-A0A953PYC7-F1
#
_cell.length_a   1.000
_cell.length_b   1.000
_cell.length_c   1.000
_cell.angle_alpha   90.00
_cell.angle_beta   90.00
_cell.angle_gamma   90.00
#
_symmetry.space_group_name_H-M   'P 1'
#
loop_
_entity.id
_entity.type
_entity.pdbx_description
1 polymer ?
#
loop_
_entity_poly.entity_id
_entity_poly.type
_entity_poly.pdbx_seq_one_letter_code
_entity_poly.pdbx_strand_id
1 'polypeptide(L)' 'MTRFRTLLAALWQFLRDVSGENDYARHCEYELALGHQPLSPKAYYLRKIHRQYSRINRCC' A
#
# COMPACT_ATOMS: atom_id res chain seq x y z
N MET A 1 14.54 29.53 -3.67
CA MET A 1 13.57 28.66 -4.37
C MET A 1 13.84 27.15 -4.25
N THR A 2 14.97 26.70 -3.71
CA THR A 2 15.32 25.27 -3.58
C THR A 2 14.67 24.55 -2.39
N ARG A 3 14.41 25.24 -1.27
CA ARG A 3 13.84 24.64 -0.03
C ARG A 3 12.41 24.13 -0.18
N PHE A 4 11.61 24.74 -1.05
CA PHE A 4 10.24 24.29 -1.31
C PHE A 4 10.18 22.96 -2.03
N ARG A 5 11.15 22.67 -2.93
CA ARG A 5 11.22 21.38 -3.64
C ARG A 5 11.58 20.24 -2.70
N THR A 6 12.46 20.47 -1.73
CA THR A 6 12.80 19.47 -0.71
C THR A 6 11.64 19.19 0.23
N LEU A 7 10.91 20.22 0.65
CA LEU A 7 9.69 20.05 1.46
C LEU A 7 8.60 19.29 0.70
N LEU A 8 8.37 19.63 -0.57
CA LEU A 8 7.43 18.88 -1.40
C LEU A 8 7.84 17.42 -1.57
N ALA A 9 9.14 17.14 -1.77
CA ALA A 9 9.65 15.79 -1.92
C ALA A 9 9.49 14.97 -0.63
N ALA A 10 9.77 15.58 0.53
CA ALA A 10 9.58 14.95 1.83
C ALA A 10 8.10 14.70 2.13
N LEU A 11 7.24 15.68 1.85
CA LEU A 11 5.79 15.53 2.02
C LEU A 11 5.23 14.47 1.07
N TRP A 12 5.77 14.39 -0.16
CA TRP A 12 5.41 13.37 -1.14
C TRP A 12 5.85 11.97 -0.71
N GLN A 13 7.07 11.83 -0.17
CA GLN A 13 7.53 10.58 0.45
C GLN A 13 6.65 10.19 1.64
N PHE A 14 6.28 11.15 2.48
CA PHE A 14 5.42 10.92 3.64
C PHE A 14 4.01 10.53 3.23
N LEU A 15 3.41 11.23 2.27
CA LEU A 15 2.11 10.88 1.69
C LEU A 15 2.13 9.51 1.01
N ARG A 16 3.26 9.13 0.39
CA ARG A 16 3.44 7.82 -0.24
C ARG A 16 3.58 6.69 0.79
N ASP A 17 4.27 6.96 1.89
CA ASP A 17 4.37 6.07 3.04
C ASP A 17 3.01 5.89 3.74
N VAL A 18 2.31 7.01 4.00
CA VAL A 18 1.00 7.04 4.69
C VAL A 18 -0.16 6.58 3.81
N SER A 19 -0.11 6.80 2.48
CA SER A 19 -1.13 6.29 1.54
C SER A 19 -1.06 4.78 1.36
N GLY A 20 -0.08 4.11 1.97
CA GLY A 20 0.07 2.67 1.90
C GLY A 20 0.66 2.19 0.58
N GLU A 21 1.38 3.05 -0.16
CA GLU A 21 2.23 2.58 -1.27
C GLU A 21 3.35 1.67 -0.71
N ASN A 22 3.77 1.90 0.53
CA ASN A 22 4.71 1.06 1.27
C ASN A 22 4.06 -0.17 1.95
N ASP A 23 2.72 -0.26 1.98
CA ASP A 23 2.00 -1.42 2.54
C ASP A 23 2.24 -2.66 1.67
N TYR A 24 2.38 -2.45 0.36
CA TYR A 24 2.80 -3.50 -0.58
C TYR A 24 4.25 -3.95 -0.31
N ALA A 25 5.18 -3.02 -0.07
CA ALA A 25 6.56 -3.36 0.27
C ALA A 25 6.63 -4.17 1.56
N ARG A 26 5.89 -3.76 2.60
CA ARG A 26 5.77 -4.49 3.86
C ARG A 26 5.15 -5.88 3.68
N HIS A 27 4.14 -6.02 2.81
CA HIS A 27 3.59 -7.33 2.43
C HIS A 27 4.64 -8.18 1.69
N CYS A 28 5.42 -7.56 0.82
CA CYS A 28 6.52 -8.18 0.10
C CYS A 28 7.57 -8.75 1.07
N GLU A 29 8.02 -7.94 2.02
CA GLU A 29 8.97 -8.33 3.07
C GLU A 29 8.42 -9.46 3.93
N TYR A 30 7.13 -9.42 4.28
CA TYR A 30 6.47 -10.46 5.06
C TYR A 30 6.36 -11.79 4.31
N GLU A 31 5.95 -11.78 3.04
CA GLU A 31 5.87 -12.99 2.21
C GLU A 31 7.28 -13.56 1.94
N LEU A 32 8.27 -12.70 1.68
CA LEU A 32 9.68 -13.10 1.55
C LEU A 32 10.22 -13.74 2.82
N ALA A 33 9.90 -13.20 4.00
CA ALA A 33 10.28 -13.77 5.29
C ALA A 33 9.62 -15.14 5.55
N LEU A 34 8.44 -15.38 4.99
CA LEU A 34 7.76 -16.67 5.00
C LEU A 34 8.25 -17.63 3.91
N GLY A 35 9.16 -17.21 3.04
CA GLY A 35 9.65 -18.00 1.89
C GLY A 35 8.65 -18.11 0.74
N HIS A 36 7.63 -17.25 0.73
CA HIS A 36 6.59 -17.21 -0.29
C HIS A 36 6.90 -16.13 -1.34
N GLN A 37 6.41 -16.34 -2.56
CA GLN A 37 6.53 -15.34 -3.61
C GLN A 37 5.49 -14.25 -3.39
N PRO A 38 5.91 -12.97 -3.26
CA PRO A 38 4.98 -11.88 -3.04
C PRO A 38 4.04 -11.72 -4.24
N LEU A 39 2.75 -11.49 -3.94
CA LEU A 39 1.72 -11.20 -4.94
C LEU A 39 2.12 -9.98 -5.76
N SER A 40 1.68 -9.88 -7.02
CA SER A 40 1.91 -8.66 -7.80
C SER A 40 1.21 -7.45 -7.17
N PRO A 41 1.68 -6.21 -7.39
CA PRO A 41 1.10 -5.02 -6.78
C PRO A 41 -0.40 -4.88 -7.08
N LYS A 42 -0.78 -5.18 -8.32
CA LYS A 42 -2.17 -5.18 -8.77
C LYS A 42 -3.01 -6.23 -8.05
N ALA A 43 -2.48 -7.44 -7.86
CA ALA A 43 -3.17 -8.53 -7.19
C ALA A 43 -3.37 -8.25 -5.70
N TYR A 44 -2.35 -7.70 -5.02
CA TYR A 44 -2.47 -7.25 -3.64
C TYR A 44 -3.55 -6.17 -3.48
N TYR A 45 -3.54 -5.15 -4.37
CA TYR A 45 -4.49 -4.06 -4.32
C TYR A 45 -5.94 -4.53 -4.57
N LEU A 46 -6.13 -5.40 -5.57
CA LEU A 46 -7.43 -6.03 -5.83
C LEU A 46 -7.91 -6.85 -4.64
N ARG A 47 -7.03 -7.60 -3.98
CA ARG A 47 -7.37 -8.39 -2.79
C ARG A 47 -7.74 -7.50 -1.60
N LYS A 48 -7.07 -6.35 -1.43
CA LYS A 48 -7.38 -5.34 -0.41
C LYS A 48 -8.77 -4.72 -0.65
N ILE A 49 -9.05 -4.28 -1.88
CA ILE A 49 -10.36 -3.77 -2.29
C ILE A 49 -11.43 -4.83 -2.08
N HIS A 50 -11.19 -6.05 -2.58
CA HIS A 50 -12.14 -7.14 -2.40
C HIS A 50 -12.39 -7.39 -0.91
N ARG A 51 -11.37 -7.42 -0.04
CA ARG A 51 -11.58 -7.59 1.41
C ARG A 51 -12.40 -6.46 2.04
N GLN A 52 -12.23 -5.23 1.54
CA GLN A 52 -12.95 -4.05 2.04
C GLN A 52 -14.42 -4.04 1.59
N TYR A 53 -14.69 -4.42 0.34
CA TYR A 53 -16.02 -4.37 -0.28
C TYR A 53 -16.77 -5.72 -0.30
N SER A 54 -16.09 -6.81 0.00
CA SER A 54 -16.67 -8.17 0.15
C SER A 54 -17.10 -8.44 1.59
N ARG A 55 -16.93 -7.46 2.50
CA ARG A 55 -17.73 -7.44 3.73
C ARG A 55 -19.19 -7.30 3.30
N ILE A 56 -19.96 -8.35 3.59
CA ILE A 56 -21.40 -8.47 3.36
C ILE A 56 -22.06 -7.10 3.53
N ASN A 57 -22.58 -6.55 2.43
CA ASN A 57 -23.59 -5.50 2.49
C ASN A 57 -24.72 -6.05 3.37
N ARG A 58 -24.74 -5.67 4.65
CA ARG A 58 -25.93 -5.84 5.50
C ARG A 58 -26.95 -4.81 5.03
N CYS A 59 -27.44 -4.98 3.81
CA CYS A 59 -28.74 -4.46 3.42
C CYS A 59 -29.74 -5.49 3.92
N CYS A 60 -30.11 -5.34 5.20
CA CYS A 60 -31.45 -5.70 5.65
C CYS A 60 -32.31 -4.45 5.48
#